data_AF-A0A0Q5NHF0-F1
#
_entry.id   AF-A0A0Q5NHF0-F1
#
_cell.length_a   1.000
_cell.length_b   1.000
_cell.length_c   1.000
_cell.angle_alpha   90.00
_cell.angle_beta   90.00
_cell.angle_gamma   90.00
#
_symmetry.space_group_name_H-M   'P 1'
#
loop_
_entity.id
_entity.type
_entity.pdbx_description
1 polymer ?
#
loop_
_entity_poly.entity_id
_entity_poly.type
_entity_poly.pdbx_seq_one_letter_code
_entity_poly.pdbx_strand_id
1 'polypeptide(L)'
;MRIMERSMKCIATVGLLVAVLTLAGCRTDYEDMTAAQHIEYSRHARSIYSYKPDPNAPIQMTYRIDDHRFMTLENYDNCYGDNYYNNTRLGIHQKIWTGKPTGYKGRVVIDDPSGMNVVVPTARNSSCGDRGCTSYFAYSTDSGRTFRWLDYKEYSSLASEDSANFTIAVAAQKLYVIEKILSNSYVKQYPLIPGIDISKPYPPGVKGDGFSASSRPTFMVQVRTPSGQDRFTCDASIRSAGQPKTP
;
A
#
# COMPACT_ATOMS: atom_id res chain seq x y z
N MET A 1 -55.32 -12.83 30.50
CA MET A 1 -54.43 -11.79 29.95
C MET A 1 -53.48 -11.38 31.07
N ARG A 2 -52.22 -11.84 31.00
CA ARG A 2 -51.24 -11.76 32.10
C ARG A 2 -50.76 -10.32 32.27
N ILE A 3 -50.86 -9.80 33.49
CA ILE A 3 -50.19 -8.58 33.94
C ILE A 3 -49.27 -8.98 35.10
N MET A 4 -48.01 -8.57 34.96
CA MET A 4 -46.94 -8.35 35.95
C MET A 4 -46.97 -9.13 37.27
N GLU A 5 -45.95 -9.96 37.48
CA GLU A 5 -45.35 -10.15 38.79
C GLU A 5 -43.88 -9.74 38.74
N ARG A 6 -43.58 -8.60 39.40
CA ARG A 6 -42.26 -8.33 39.96
C ARG A 6 -42.22 -9.06 41.30
N SER A 7 -41.35 -10.06 41.44
CA SER A 7 -40.95 -10.54 42.77
C SER A 7 -39.43 -10.67 42.81
N MET A 8 -38.83 -9.62 43.37
CA MET A 8 -37.45 -9.57 43.80
C MET A 8 -37.36 -10.40 45.09
N LYS A 9 -36.74 -11.57 45.03
CA LYS A 9 -36.34 -12.32 46.22
C LYS A 9 -34.82 -12.24 46.35
N CYS A 10 -34.36 -11.26 47.12
CA CYS A 10 -33.06 -11.32 47.76
C CYS A 10 -33.15 -12.38 48.88
N ILE A 11 -32.45 -13.50 48.72
CA ILE A 11 -32.09 -14.35 49.85
C ILE A 11 -30.61 -14.09 50.13
N ALA A 12 -30.36 -13.50 51.28
CA ALA A 12 -29.04 -13.32 51.85
C ALA A 12 -28.66 -14.57 52.64
N THR A 13 -27.47 -15.11 52.43
CA THR A 13 -26.73 -15.87 53.45
C THR A 13 -25.22 -15.73 53.25
N VAL A 14 -24.64 -14.86 54.09
CA VAL A 14 -23.36 -14.93 54.81
C VAL A 14 -22.23 -15.79 54.21
N GLY A 15 -21.09 -15.16 53.92
CA GLY A 15 -19.81 -15.85 53.74
C GLY A 15 -18.72 -14.96 53.15
N LEU A 16 -17.90 -14.38 54.03
CA LEU A 16 -16.66 -13.64 53.76
C LEU A 16 -15.77 -14.35 52.73
N LEU A 17 -15.35 -13.71 51.62
CA LEU A 17 -14.06 -13.95 50.93
C LEU A 17 -13.86 -13.01 49.71
N VAL A 18 -12.76 -12.24 49.80
CA VAL A 18 -11.95 -11.63 48.73
C VAL A 18 -12.66 -10.75 47.69
N ALA A 19 -12.50 -9.43 47.84
CA ALA A 19 -12.65 -8.49 46.74
C ALA A 19 -11.49 -8.67 45.75
N VAL A 20 -11.62 -9.63 44.83
CA VAL A 20 -10.86 -9.59 43.57
C VAL A 20 -11.63 -8.67 42.64
N LEU A 21 -11.12 -7.45 42.44
CA LEU A 21 -11.51 -6.62 41.30
C LEU A 21 -10.99 -7.30 40.03
N THR A 22 -11.71 -8.32 39.55
CA THR A 22 -11.58 -8.74 38.16
C THR A 22 -12.21 -7.63 37.32
N LEU A 23 -11.37 -6.85 36.63
CA LEU A 23 -11.79 -6.13 35.43
C LEU A 23 -12.16 -7.18 34.37
N ALA A 24 -13.33 -7.80 34.53
CA ALA A 24 -14.00 -8.48 33.45
C ALA A 24 -14.45 -7.38 32.49
N GLY A 25 -13.67 -7.17 31.43
CA GLY A 25 -14.16 -6.43 30.28
C GLY A 25 -15.37 -7.17 29.74
N CYS A 26 -16.58 -6.72 30.09
CA CYS A 26 -17.80 -7.20 29.46
C CYS A 26 -17.69 -6.85 27.97
N ARG A 27 -17.47 -7.86 27.14
CA ARG A 27 -17.64 -7.75 25.70
C ARG A 27 -19.15 -7.67 25.47
N THR A 28 -19.68 -6.47 25.30
CA THR A 28 -21.07 -6.29 24.86
C THR A 28 -21.16 -6.77 23.42
N ASP A 29 -21.93 -7.83 23.18
CA ASP A 29 -22.21 -8.29 21.83
C ASP A 29 -23.08 -7.27 21.10
N TYR A 30 -22.89 -7.13 19.78
CA TYR A 30 -23.54 -6.10 18.95
C TYR A 30 -25.07 -6.16 19.06
N GLU A 31 -25.64 -7.35 19.22
CA GLU A 31 -27.10 -7.55 19.33
C GLU A 31 -27.71 -7.03 20.63
N ASP A 32 -26.89 -6.79 21.66
CA ASP A 32 -27.34 -6.27 22.97
C ASP A 32 -27.20 -4.74 23.09
N MET A 33 -26.78 -4.05 22.01
CA MET A 33 -26.64 -2.60 22.03
C MET A 33 -28.00 -1.92 21.89
N THR A 34 -28.20 -0.83 22.64
CA THR A 34 -29.37 0.04 22.42
C THR A 34 -29.25 0.73 21.06
N ALA A 35 -30.38 1.19 20.49
CA ALA A 35 -30.37 1.93 19.22
C ALA A 35 -29.44 3.17 19.24
N ALA A 36 -29.32 3.87 20.38
CA ALA A 36 -28.41 4.99 20.54
C ALA A 36 -26.93 4.55 20.55
N GLN A 37 -26.63 3.42 21.20
CA GLN A 37 -25.29 2.82 21.19
C GLN A 37 -24.94 2.25 19.82
N HIS A 38 -25.89 1.70 19.07
CA HIS A 38 -25.69 1.31 17.67
C HIS A 38 -25.39 2.52 16.79
N ILE A 39 -26.08 3.64 16.97
CA ILE A 39 -25.80 4.89 16.23
C ILE A 39 -24.41 5.40 16.59
N GLU A 40 -24.03 5.38 17.88
CA GLU A 40 -22.72 5.82 18.34
C GLU A 40 -21.59 4.88 17.91
N TYR A 41 -21.81 3.57 17.96
CA TYR A 41 -20.92 2.53 17.44
C TYR A 41 -20.81 2.63 15.93
N SER A 42 -21.88 2.89 15.18
CA SER A 42 -21.83 3.07 13.71
C SER A 42 -21.15 4.38 13.33
N ARG A 43 -21.29 5.42 14.17
CA ARG A 43 -20.59 6.71 14.03
C ARG A 43 -19.09 6.59 14.36
N HIS A 44 -18.71 5.69 15.27
CA HIS A 44 -17.31 5.36 15.62
C HIS A 44 -16.70 4.24 14.75
N ALA A 45 -17.52 3.32 14.24
CA ALA A 45 -17.22 2.31 13.24
C ALA A 45 -17.23 2.97 11.87
N ARG A 46 -16.41 4.03 11.78
CA ARG A 46 -15.78 4.60 10.61
C ARG A 46 -16.71 4.79 9.43
N SER A 47 -16.86 6.05 9.03
CA SER A 47 -16.91 6.45 7.62
C SER A 47 -16.09 5.46 6.78
N ILE A 48 -16.76 4.45 6.24
CA ILE A 48 -16.20 3.53 5.28
C ILE A 48 -16.18 4.40 4.04
N TYR A 49 -15.01 4.93 3.72
CA TYR A 49 -14.83 5.62 2.45
C TYR A 49 -15.23 4.62 1.36
N SER A 50 -16.43 4.81 0.82
CA SER A 50 -16.96 3.98 -0.25
C SER A 50 -16.32 4.51 -1.53
N TYR A 51 -15.35 3.77 -2.04
CA TYR A 51 -14.74 4.06 -3.33
C TYR A 51 -15.83 4.14 -4.39
N LYS A 52 -15.97 5.32 -5.00
CA LYS A 52 -16.88 5.57 -6.11
C LYS A 52 -16.06 5.77 -7.37
N PRO A 53 -15.77 4.70 -8.13
CA PRO A 53 -15.07 4.84 -9.41
C PRO A 53 -15.77 5.88 -10.28
N ASP A 54 -15.00 6.83 -10.80
CA ASP A 54 -15.52 7.81 -11.74
C ASP A 54 -14.74 7.76 -13.06
N PRO A 55 -15.32 7.12 -14.09
CA PRO A 55 -14.71 7.06 -15.42
C PRO A 55 -14.51 8.43 -16.09
N ASN A 56 -15.19 9.48 -15.61
CA ASN A 56 -15.07 10.84 -16.13
C ASN A 56 -14.08 11.70 -15.35
N ALA A 57 -13.44 11.15 -14.30
CA ALA A 57 -12.36 11.84 -13.61
C ALA A 57 -11.22 12.13 -14.61
N PRO A 58 -10.68 13.37 -14.65
CA PRO A 58 -9.55 13.68 -15.52
C PRO A 58 -8.36 12.80 -15.20
N ILE A 59 -7.77 12.15 -16.21
CA ILE A 59 -6.58 11.31 -16.05
C ILE A 59 -5.47 12.12 -15.37
N GLN A 60 -4.94 11.61 -14.26
CA GLN A 60 -3.79 12.23 -13.58
C GLN A 60 -2.52 11.45 -13.88
N MET A 61 -1.46 12.13 -14.31
CA MET A 61 -0.13 11.52 -14.37
C MET A 61 0.47 11.50 -12.96
N THR A 62 0.60 10.31 -12.38
CA THR A 62 1.05 10.17 -10.99
C THR A 62 2.56 9.98 -10.88
N TYR A 63 3.20 9.49 -11.94
CA TYR A 63 4.65 9.33 -12.03
C TYR A 63 5.12 9.38 -13.48
N ARG A 64 6.03 10.29 -13.82
CA ARG A 64 6.66 10.35 -15.14
C ARG A 64 8.02 9.65 -15.10
N ILE A 65 8.28 8.74 -16.03
CA ILE A 65 9.63 8.17 -16.24
C ILE A 65 10.37 9.02 -17.27
N ASP A 66 9.74 9.25 -18.42
CA ASP A 66 10.19 10.13 -19.49
C ASP A 66 8.99 10.62 -20.34
N ASP A 67 9.25 11.11 -21.55
CA ASP A 67 8.22 11.66 -22.46
C ASP A 67 7.20 10.62 -22.93
N HIS A 68 7.56 9.34 -22.94
CA HIS A 68 6.73 8.27 -23.48
C HIS A 68 6.30 7.24 -22.44
N ARG A 69 7.03 7.13 -21.34
CA ARG A 69 6.79 6.17 -20.26
C ARG A 69 6.33 6.91 -19.01
N PHE A 70 5.13 6.58 -18.53
CA PHE A 70 4.56 7.24 -17.34
C PHE A 70 3.44 6.39 -16.74
N MET A 71 3.09 6.69 -15.49
CA MET A 71 1.98 6.10 -14.77
C MET A 71 0.83 7.08 -14.69
N THR A 72 -0.39 6.57 -14.84
CA THR A 72 -1.62 7.33 -14.71
C THR A 72 -2.50 6.77 -13.61
N LEU A 73 -3.29 7.64 -13.01
CA LEU A 73 -4.42 7.30 -12.17
C LEU A 73 -5.71 7.67 -12.91
N GLU A 74 -6.58 6.69 -13.06
CA GLU A 74 -7.81 6.75 -13.84
C GLU A 74 -8.93 6.13 -13.03
N ASN A 75 -10.18 6.40 -13.41
CA ASN A 75 -11.35 5.82 -12.74
C ASN A 75 -11.27 5.94 -11.20
N TYR A 76 -10.94 7.13 -10.70
CA TYR A 76 -10.55 7.35 -9.31
C TYR A 76 -11.49 8.29 -8.57
N ASP A 77 -11.50 8.16 -7.26
CA ASP A 77 -12.09 9.12 -6.32
C ASP A 77 -11.04 9.39 -5.24
N ASN A 78 -10.79 10.67 -4.95
CA ASN A 78 -9.84 11.12 -3.93
C ASN A 78 -8.47 10.39 -3.97
N CYS A 79 -7.84 10.35 -5.16
CA CYS A 79 -6.58 9.66 -5.41
C CYS A 79 -6.58 8.14 -5.21
N TYR A 80 -7.73 7.50 -5.08
CA TYR A 80 -7.87 6.05 -5.01
C TYR A 80 -8.58 5.57 -6.28
N GLY A 81 -7.93 4.74 -7.09
CA GLY A 81 -8.50 4.28 -8.35
C GLY A 81 -7.56 3.36 -9.13
N ASP A 82 -7.74 3.29 -10.43
CA ASP A 82 -7.00 2.38 -11.30
C ASP A 82 -5.67 3.00 -11.72
N ASN A 83 -4.58 2.30 -11.43
CA ASN A 83 -3.22 2.75 -11.74
C ASN A 83 -2.72 2.00 -12.98
N TYR A 84 -2.36 2.76 -14.01
CA TYR A 84 -1.90 2.23 -15.29
C TYR A 84 -0.44 2.59 -15.55
N TYR A 85 0.27 1.68 -16.22
CA TYR A 85 1.52 1.99 -16.90
C TYR A 85 1.24 2.28 -18.37
N ASN A 86 1.88 3.32 -18.89
CA ASN A 86 1.75 3.76 -20.26
C ASN A 86 3.12 3.78 -20.93
N ASN A 87 3.17 3.27 -22.16
CA ASN A 87 4.31 3.46 -23.07
C ASN A 87 3.78 3.81 -24.47
N THR A 88 3.83 5.10 -24.82
CA THR A 88 3.23 5.59 -26.06
C THR A 88 3.99 5.15 -27.31
N ARG A 89 5.29 4.85 -27.22
CA ARG A 89 6.06 4.29 -28.35
C ARG A 89 5.64 2.87 -28.70
N LEU A 90 5.17 2.11 -27.71
CA LEU A 90 4.78 0.71 -27.87
C LEU A 90 3.26 0.49 -27.88
N GLY A 91 2.47 1.57 -27.77
CA GLY A 91 1.01 1.50 -27.66
C GLY A 91 0.55 0.75 -26.39
N ILE A 92 1.33 0.77 -25.31
CA ILE A 92 1.00 0.06 -24.08
C ILE A 92 0.19 0.98 -23.17
N HIS A 93 -0.93 0.44 -22.68
CA HIS A 93 -1.76 0.99 -21.63
C HIS A 93 -2.20 -0.19 -20.75
N GLN A 94 -1.45 -0.44 -19.67
CA GLN A 94 -1.57 -1.66 -18.86
C GLN A 94 -2.00 -1.32 -17.44
N LYS A 95 -3.18 -1.80 -17.03
CA LYS A 95 -3.62 -1.70 -15.63
C LYS A 95 -2.71 -2.53 -14.75
N ILE A 96 -2.20 -1.94 -13.67
CA ILE A 96 -1.29 -2.61 -12.74
C ILE A 96 -2.04 -3.00 -11.46
N TRP A 97 -2.72 -2.06 -10.80
CA TRP A 97 -3.56 -2.32 -9.63
C TRP A 97 -4.62 -1.23 -9.43
N THR A 98 -5.54 -1.47 -8.49
CA THR A 98 -6.48 -0.47 -7.99
C THR A 98 -6.08 -0.06 -6.56
N GLY A 99 -5.86 1.23 -6.32
CA GLY A 99 -5.45 1.75 -5.03
C GLY A 99 -4.94 3.19 -5.08
N LYS A 100 -4.35 3.63 -3.97
CA LYS A 100 -3.77 4.98 -3.85
C LYS A 100 -2.26 4.94 -4.12
N PRO A 101 -1.75 5.52 -5.23
CA PRO A 101 -0.33 5.48 -5.56
C PRO A 101 0.53 6.21 -4.51
N THR A 102 0.03 7.33 -4.00
CA THR A 102 0.65 8.08 -2.89
C THR A 102 0.55 7.39 -1.53
N GLY A 103 -0.02 6.18 -1.46
CA GLY A 103 0.09 5.31 -0.30
C GLY A 103 1.55 4.88 -0.08
N TYR A 104 2.33 4.70 -1.14
CA TYR A 104 3.78 4.52 -1.04
C TYR A 104 4.47 5.89 -0.87
N LYS A 105 5.20 6.05 0.24
CA LYS A 105 5.89 7.29 0.62
C LYS A 105 7.40 7.28 0.34
N GLY A 106 7.94 6.12 -0.01
CA GLY A 106 9.35 5.94 -0.36
C GLY A 106 9.71 6.57 -1.69
N ARG A 107 10.96 6.35 -2.12
CA ARG A 107 11.46 6.80 -3.42
C ARG A 107 11.34 5.70 -4.46
N VAL A 108 10.97 6.07 -5.67
CA VAL A 108 10.93 5.19 -6.84
C VAL A 108 11.91 5.73 -7.87
N VAL A 109 12.81 4.89 -8.38
CA VAL A 109 13.76 5.29 -9.41
C VAL A 109 13.71 4.31 -10.57
N ILE A 110 13.47 4.79 -11.78
CA ILE A 110 13.40 3.95 -12.99
C ILE A 110 14.40 4.51 -14.00
N ASP A 111 15.61 3.97 -13.95
CA ASP A 111 16.75 4.35 -14.79
C ASP A 111 17.20 3.17 -15.65
N ASP A 112 16.27 2.70 -16.49
CA ASP A 112 16.55 1.68 -17.49
C ASP A 112 16.46 2.26 -18.90
N PRO A 113 17.60 2.53 -19.56
CA PRO A 113 17.61 3.08 -20.91
C PRO A 113 17.11 2.09 -21.96
N SER A 114 17.09 0.79 -21.66
CA SER A 114 16.58 -0.22 -22.60
C SER A 114 15.05 -0.14 -22.76
N GLY A 115 14.35 0.48 -21.81
CA GLY A 115 12.89 0.53 -21.82
C GLY A 115 12.21 -0.73 -21.28
N MET A 116 12.97 -1.80 -21.00
CA MET A 116 12.44 -3.13 -20.68
C MET A 116 11.91 -3.24 -19.27
N ASN A 117 12.56 -2.57 -18.32
CA ASN A 117 12.34 -2.79 -16.90
C ASN A 117 11.57 -1.63 -16.27
N VAL A 118 10.52 -1.98 -15.54
CA VAL A 118 9.66 -1.03 -14.81
C VAL A 118 9.42 -1.60 -13.42
N VAL A 119 9.39 -0.74 -12.41
CA VAL A 119 8.98 -1.12 -11.04
C VAL A 119 7.97 -0.14 -10.50
N VAL A 120 6.97 -0.65 -9.78
CA VAL A 120 5.88 0.14 -9.22
C VAL A 120 5.59 -0.34 -7.80
N PRO A 121 6.15 0.32 -6.77
CA PRO A 121 5.87 -0.06 -5.40
C PRO A 121 4.53 0.46 -4.91
N THR A 122 3.91 -0.30 -4.02
CA THR A 122 2.64 0.03 -3.41
C THR A 122 2.75 -0.10 -1.89
N ALA A 123 1.98 0.70 -1.17
CA ALA A 123 1.82 0.52 0.26
C ALA A 123 0.37 0.82 0.65
N ARG A 124 -0.14 0.02 1.58
CA ARG A 124 -1.50 0.19 2.08
C ARG A 124 -1.56 1.44 2.95
N ASN A 125 -2.54 2.31 2.69
CA ASN A 125 -2.76 3.58 3.38
C ASN A 125 -3.79 3.48 4.52
N SER A 126 -4.00 2.29 5.08
CA SER A 126 -4.92 2.03 6.19
C SER A 126 -4.20 1.28 7.31
N SER A 127 -4.68 1.41 8.54
CA SER A 127 -4.19 0.60 9.67
C SER A 127 -4.28 -0.88 9.34
N CYS A 128 -3.20 -1.61 9.60
CA CYS A 128 -3.19 -3.05 9.48
C CYS A 128 -3.72 -3.65 10.80
N GLY A 129 -4.49 -4.73 10.72
CA GLY A 129 -4.91 -5.47 11.91
C GLY A 129 -3.71 -6.18 12.57
N ASP A 130 -3.97 -7.02 13.57
CA ASP A 130 -2.93 -7.64 14.41
C ASP A 130 -1.87 -8.44 13.64
N ARG A 131 -2.19 -8.91 12.43
CA ARG A 131 -1.25 -9.65 11.57
C ARG A 131 -0.31 -8.75 10.75
N GLY A 132 -0.49 -7.44 10.79
CA GLY A 132 0.19 -6.49 9.92
C GLY A 132 -0.23 -6.63 8.45
N CYS A 133 0.29 -5.75 7.59
CA CYS A 133 0.16 -5.83 6.15
C CYS A 133 1.50 -6.19 5.51
N THR A 134 1.41 -6.92 4.41
CA THR A 134 2.51 -7.07 3.46
C THR A 134 2.41 -5.98 2.40
N SER A 135 3.53 -5.32 2.11
CA SER A 135 3.68 -4.34 1.04
C SER A 135 4.45 -4.94 -0.12
N TYR A 136 4.03 -4.59 -1.33
CA TYR A 136 4.49 -5.22 -2.56
C TYR A 136 4.96 -4.18 -3.56
N PHE A 137 5.75 -4.62 -4.53
CA PHE A 137 5.93 -3.88 -5.78
C PHE A 137 5.57 -4.77 -6.96
N ALA A 138 5.01 -4.14 -7.99
CA ALA A 138 4.91 -4.73 -9.31
C ALA A 138 6.22 -4.49 -10.06
N TYR A 139 6.69 -5.46 -10.84
CA TYR A 139 7.83 -5.28 -11.74
C TYR A 139 7.54 -5.89 -13.11
N SER A 140 8.13 -5.31 -14.14
CA SER A 140 8.09 -5.79 -15.52
C SER A 140 9.51 -5.95 -16.05
N THR A 141 9.71 -6.96 -16.90
CA THR A 141 10.93 -7.19 -17.68
C THR A 141 10.62 -7.31 -19.18
N ASP A 142 9.46 -6.80 -19.60
CA ASP A 142 8.90 -6.89 -20.97
C ASP A 142 8.34 -5.55 -21.47
N SER A 143 8.97 -4.44 -21.06
CA SER A 143 8.57 -3.06 -21.38
C SER A 143 7.20 -2.64 -20.84
N GLY A 144 6.74 -3.26 -19.76
CA GLY A 144 5.48 -2.96 -19.09
C GLY A 144 4.25 -3.62 -19.73
N ARG A 145 4.44 -4.68 -20.54
CA ARG A 145 3.33 -5.47 -21.09
C ARG A 145 2.70 -6.36 -20.03
N THR A 146 3.52 -6.94 -19.15
CA THR A 146 3.06 -7.72 -18.01
C THR A 146 3.79 -7.29 -16.75
N PHE A 147 3.13 -7.50 -15.61
CA PHE A 147 3.68 -7.20 -14.30
C PHE A 147 3.57 -8.42 -13.38
N ARG A 148 4.65 -8.68 -12.65
CA ARG A 148 4.71 -9.67 -11.57
C ARG A 148 4.88 -8.96 -10.24
N TRP A 149 4.51 -9.63 -9.15
CA TRP A 149 4.49 -9.04 -7.82
C TRP A 149 5.49 -9.71 -6.89
N LEU A 150 6.17 -8.90 -6.07
CA LEU A 150 7.05 -9.36 -5.02
C LEU A 150 6.87 -8.47 -3.79
N ASP A 151 6.90 -9.07 -2.61
CA ASP A 151 6.87 -8.36 -1.35
C ASP A 151 8.21 -7.68 -1.06
N TYR A 152 8.16 -6.50 -0.45
CA TYR A 152 9.37 -5.82 0.04
C TYR A 152 9.35 -5.59 1.56
N LYS A 153 8.17 -5.71 2.19
CA LYS A 153 7.99 -5.54 3.63
C LYS A 153 6.81 -6.37 4.10
N GLU A 154 7.03 -7.24 5.07
CA GLU A 154 5.98 -8.02 5.73
C GLU A 154 5.66 -7.44 7.11
N TYR A 155 4.47 -7.80 7.63
CA TYR A 155 4.03 -7.56 9.01
C TYR A 155 4.07 -6.10 9.49
N SER A 156 3.91 -5.14 8.57
CA SER A 156 3.87 -3.72 8.95
C SER A 156 2.52 -3.35 9.56
N SER A 157 2.52 -2.67 10.71
CA SER A 157 1.29 -2.09 11.29
C SER A 157 0.84 -0.82 10.57
N LEU A 158 1.80 -0.09 9.98
CA LEU A 158 1.64 1.20 9.29
C LEU A 158 2.35 1.17 7.93
N ALA A 159 1.88 0.32 7.01
CA ALA A 159 2.56 0.05 5.74
C ALA A 159 2.94 1.31 4.93
N SER A 160 2.03 2.29 4.86
CA SER A 160 2.29 3.57 4.19
C SER A 160 3.42 4.38 4.87
N GLU A 161 3.45 4.43 6.20
CA GLU A 161 4.51 5.16 6.92
C GLU A 161 5.85 4.44 6.82
N ASP A 162 5.86 3.12 7.04
CA ASP A 162 7.07 2.30 6.95
C ASP A 162 7.73 2.38 5.57
N SER A 163 6.90 2.51 4.51
CA SER A 163 7.37 2.63 3.13
C SER A 163 8.27 3.86 2.89
N ALA A 164 8.18 4.90 3.73
CA ALA A 164 9.02 6.09 3.63
C ALA A 164 10.53 5.80 3.80
N ASN A 165 10.87 4.68 4.45
CA ASN A 165 12.26 4.23 4.62
C ASN A 165 12.82 3.48 3.41
N PHE A 166 12.03 3.29 2.34
CA PHE A 166 12.43 2.51 1.19
C PHE A 166 12.77 3.39 -0.01
N THR A 167 13.78 2.96 -0.75
CA THR A 167 13.97 3.32 -2.17
C THR A 167 13.89 2.05 -2.99
N ILE A 168 12.98 2.01 -3.95
CA ILE A 168 12.84 0.90 -4.88
C ILE A 168 13.25 1.39 -6.26
N ALA A 169 14.30 0.80 -6.80
CA ALA A 169 14.96 1.28 -8.01
C ALA A 169 15.14 0.19 -9.05
N VAL A 170 15.13 0.58 -10.32
CA VAL A 170 15.55 -0.24 -11.44
C VAL A 170 16.67 0.50 -12.17
N ALA A 171 17.80 -0.19 -12.34
CA ALA A 171 18.95 0.30 -13.10
C ALA A 171 19.82 -0.86 -13.58
N ALA A 172 20.43 -0.74 -14.76
CA ALA A 172 21.40 -1.71 -15.29
C ALA A 172 20.93 -3.19 -15.20
N GLN A 173 19.69 -3.47 -15.63
CA GLN A 173 19.05 -4.80 -15.59
C GLN A 173 18.95 -5.40 -14.17
N LYS A 174 18.87 -4.55 -13.15
CA LYS A 174 18.72 -4.97 -11.76
C LYS A 174 17.60 -4.16 -11.10
N LEU A 175 16.92 -4.83 -10.17
CA LEU A 175 16.01 -4.20 -9.25
C LEU A 175 16.68 -4.13 -7.88
N TYR A 176 16.60 -2.98 -7.24
CA TYR A 176 17.14 -2.71 -5.93
C TYR A 176 16.01 -2.38 -4.97
N VAL A 177 15.96 -3.09 -3.85
CA VAL A 177 15.15 -2.73 -2.68
C VAL A 177 16.11 -2.25 -1.62
N ILE A 178 16.09 -0.94 -1.35
CA ILE A 178 16.98 -0.27 -0.41
C ILE A 178 16.14 0.13 0.80
N GLU A 179 16.40 -0.47 1.95
CA GLU A 179 15.75 -0.13 3.22
C GLU A 179 16.72 0.67 4.09
N LYS A 180 16.32 1.86 4.52
CA LYS A 180 17.04 2.64 5.51
C LYS A 180 16.86 2.01 6.88
N ILE A 181 17.97 1.61 7.50
CA ILE A 181 18.01 1.00 8.83
C ILE A 181 18.97 1.82 9.68
N LEU A 182 18.43 2.55 10.67
CA LEU A 182 19.18 3.46 11.54
C LEU A 182 20.03 4.47 10.74
N SER A 183 21.35 4.39 10.84
CA SER A 183 22.32 5.28 10.17
C SER A 183 22.80 4.77 8.81
N ASN A 184 22.34 3.58 8.38
CA ASN A 184 22.80 2.94 7.16
C ASN A 184 21.61 2.45 6.30
N SER A 185 21.89 1.78 5.19
CA SER A 185 20.86 1.13 4.37
C SER A 185 21.30 -0.28 3.98
N TYR A 186 20.35 -1.20 3.99
CA TYR A 186 20.55 -2.54 3.47
C TYR A 186 19.90 -2.64 2.09
N VAL A 187 20.61 -3.26 1.16
CA VAL A 187 20.23 -3.36 -0.25
C VAL A 187 20.00 -4.83 -0.57
N LYS A 188 18.81 -5.16 -1.05
CA LYS A 188 18.54 -6.41 -1.78
C LYS A 188 18.54 -6.12 -3.27
N GLN A 189 19.27 -6.92 -4.04
CA GLN A 189 19.41 -6.78 -5.48
C GLN A 189 18.88 -8.02 -6.18
N TYR A 190 17.99 -7.83 -7.14
CA TYR A 190 17.39 -8.88 -7.96
C TYR A 190 17.84 -8.73 -9.42
N PRO A 191 18.27 -9.81 -10.09
CA PRO A 191 18.57 -9.78 -11.51
C PRO A 191 17.27 -9.67 -12.30
N LEU A 192 17.15 -8.68 -13.18
CA LEU A 192 16.01 -8.54 -14.08
C LEU A 192 16.37 -9.14 -15.44
N ILE A 193 15.95 -10.39 -15.64
CA ILE A 193 16.17 -11.14 -16.88
C ILE A 193 14.79 -11.45 -17.47
N PRO A 194 14.53 -11.12 -18.75
CA PRO A 194 13.27 -11.43 -19.41
C PRO A 194 12.89 -12.91 -19.24
N GLY A 195 11.64 -13.16 -18.84
CA GLY A 195 11.10 -14.51 -18.63
C GLY A 195 11.45 -15.16 -17.29
N ILE A 196 12.38 -14.60 -16.49
CA ILE A 196 12.67 -15.11 -15.15
C ILE A 196 11.76 -14.46 -14.11
N ASP A 197 11.16 -15.30 -13.27
CA ASP A 197 10.40 -14.85 -12.10
C ASP A 197 11.30 -14.69 -10.88
N ILE A 198 11.50 -13.45 -10.41
CA ILE A 198 12.35 -13.21 -9.23
C ILE A 198 11.68 -13.59 -7.90
N SER A 199 10.40 -13.96 -7.92
CA SER A 199 9.70 -14.53 -6.75
C SER A 199 9.89 -16.04 -6.60
N LYS A 200 10.55 -16.68 -7.57
CA LYS A 200 10.81 -18.13 -7.58
C LYS A 200 12.30 -18.40 -7.38
N PRO A 201 12.68 -19.63 -6.98
CA PRO A 201 14.07 -20.04 -6.96
C PRO A 201 14.73 -19.77 -8.33
N TYR A 202 15.90 -19.13 -8.30
CA TYR A 202 16.60 -18.78 -9.53
C TYR A 202 17.10 -20.03 -10.26
N PRO A 203 17.12 -20.02 -11.61
CA PRO A 203 17.76 -21.07 -12.37
C PRO A 203 19.28 -21.10 -12.10
N PRO A 204 19.96 -22.23 -12.37
CA PRO A 204 21.41 -22.33 -12.22
C PRO A 204 22.15 -21.19 -12.93
N GLY A 205 23.11 -20.58 -12.23
CA GLY A 205 23.91 -19.46 -12.76
C GLY A 205 23.29 -18.07 -12.55
N VAL A 206 22.02 -17.96 -12.20
CA VAL A 206 21.36 -16.69 -11.87
C VAL A 206 21.35 -16.48 -10.36
N LYS A 207 21.78 -15.30 -9.91
CA LYS A 207 21.85 -14.96 -8.48
C LYS A 207 21.44 -13.52 -8.24
N GLY A 208 20.73 -13.31 -7.14
CA GLY A 208 20.58 -12.01 -6.49
C GLY A 208 21.79 -11.70 -5.61
N ASP A 209 21.76 -10.54 -4.97
CA ASP A 209 22.79 -10.11 -4.03
C ASP A 209 22.18 -9.32 -2.88
N GLY A 210 22.90 -9.20 -1.77
CA GLY A 210 22.51 -8.46 -0.58
C GLY A 210 23.71 -7.79 0.04
N PHE A 211 23.66 -6.47 0.25
CA PHE A 211 24.80 -5.73 0.80
C PHE A 211 24.38 -4.49 1.59
N SER A 212 25.27 -4.08 2.50
CA SER A 212 25.19 -2.77 3.14
C SER A 212 25.56 -1.68 2.14
N ALA A 213 24.77 -0.62 2.02
CA ALA A 213 25.07 0.51 1.13
C ALA A 213 26.46 1.11 1.41
N SER A 214 26.89 1.12 2.67
CA SER A 214 28.23 1.59 3.08
C SER A 214 29.39 0.77 2.49
N SER A 215 29.20 -0.50 2.13
CA SER A 215 30.26 -1.32 1.53
C SER A 215 30.40 -1.07 0.03
N ARG A 216 29.44 -0.39 -0.60
CA ARG A 216 29.42 -0.06 -2.03
C ARG A 216 28.90 1.36 -2.26
N PRO A 217 29.57 2.41 -1.76
CA PRO A 217 28.99 3.76 -1.68
C PRO A 217 28.62 4.38 -3.04
N THR A 218 29.17 3.87 -4.14
CA THR A 218 28.96 4.43 -5.49
C THR A 218 27.80 3.79 -6.26
N PHE A 219 27.17 2.73 -5.76
CA PHE A 219 26.22 1.91 -6.53
C PHE A 219 24.97 2.64 -7.05
N MET A 220 24.60 3.80 -6.47
CA MET A 220 23.43 4.59 -6.83
C MET A 220 23.75 6.06 -7.15
N VAL A 221 25.03 6.45 -7.23
CA VAL A 221 25.42 7.88 -7.34
C VAL A 221 24.88 8.55 -8.61
N GLN A 222 24.78 7.81 -9.71
CA GLN A 222 24.33 8.33 -11.01
C GLN A 222 22.93 7.82 -11.42
N VAL A 223 22.27 7.06 -10.54
CA VAL A 223 21.01 6.39 -10.86
C VAL A 223 19.85 7.33 -10.60
N ARG A 224 19.13 7.71 -11.65
CA ARG A 224 17.99 8.65 -11.57
C ARG A 224 16.96 8.40 -12.66
N THR A 225 15.69 8.61 -12.32
CA THR A 225 14.62 8.61 -13.32
C THR A 225 14.88 9.75 -14.31
N PRO A 226 14.77 9.54 -15.63
CA PRO A 226 15.07 10.58 -16.63
C PRO A 226 14.28 11.89 -16.44
N SER A 227 13.01 11.80 -16.01
CA SER A 227 12.17 12.95 -15.68
C SER A 227 12.61 13.73 -14.43
N GLY A 228 13.52 13.16 -13.62
CA GLY A 228 13.87 13.65 -12.29
C GLY A 228 12.85 13.32 -11.19
N GLN A 229 11.67 12.79 -11.54
CA GLN A 229 10.65 12.43 -10.56
C GLN A 229 11.04 11.15 -9.80
N ASP A 230 10.94 11.19 -8.47
CA ASP A 230 11.28 10.05 -7.61
C ASP A 230 10.18 9.67 -6.62
N ARG A 231 8.99 10.26 -6.71
CA ARG A 231 7.83 9.96 -5.86
C ARG A 231 6.54 10.00 -6.65
N PHE A 232 5.56 9.22 -6.22
CA PHE A 232 4.19 9.36 -6.70
C PHE A 232 3.60 10.70 -6.26
N THR A 233 2.79 11.26 -7.14
CA THR A 233 2.01 12.48 -6.90
C THR A 233 0.57 12.21 -7.25
N CYS A 234 -0.34 12.95 -6.61
CA CYS A 234 -1.75 13.00 -6.99
C CYS A 234 -2.36 14.28 -6.43
N ASP A 235 -3.15 14.96 -7.24
CA ASP A 235 -3.91 16.14 -6.85
C ASP A 235 -5.33 15.71 -6.44
N ALA A 236 -5.56 15.66 -5.13
CA ALA A 236 -6.86 15.31 -4.56
C ALA A 236 -7.95 16.38 -4.79
N SER A 237 -7.57 17.58 -5.26
CA SER A 237 -8.53 18.65 -5.58
C SER A 237 -9.19 18.45 -6.94
N ILE A 238 -8.58 17.66 -7.84
CA ILE A 238 -9.16 17.31 -9.14
C ILE A 238 -10.30 16.32 -8.92
N ARG A 239 -11.52 16.85 -9.01
CA ARG A 239 -12.76 16.07 -8.99
C ARG A 239 -13.29 15.92 -10.41
N SER A 240 -14.05 14.86 -10.62
CA SER A 240 -14.86 14.71 -11.82
C SER A 240 -15.93 15.79 -11.90
N ALA A 241 -16.32 16.17 -13.11
CA ALA A 241 -17.22 17.29 -13.40
C ALA A 241 -18.65 17.20 -12.80
N GLY A 242 -18.95 16.19 -11.98
CA GLY A 242 -20.25 15.99 -11.32
C GLY A 242 -20.22 15.84 -9.79
N GLN A 243 -19.06 15.87 -9.14
CA GLN A 243 -19.02 15.72 -7.67
C GLN A 243 -19.20 17.08 -6.97
N PRO A 244 -20.19 17.22 -6.06
CA PRO A 244 -20.37 18.45 -5.28
C PRO A 244 -19.08 18.82 -4.53
N LYS A 245 -18.78 20.11 -4.44
CA LYS A 245 -17.82 20.62 -3.44
C LYS A 245 -18.43 20.34 -2.07
N THR A 246 -17.89 19.37 -1.35
CA THR A 246 -18.27 19.16 0.05
C THR A 246 -17.80 20.39 0.84
N PRO A 247 -18.67 21.01 1.66
CA PRO A 247 -18.31 22.14 2.53
C PRO A 247 -17.17 21.81 3.48
#